data_AF-A0A6C0HG25-F1
#
_entry.id   AF-A0A6C0HG25-F1
#
_cell.length_a   1.000
_cell.length_b   1.000
_cell.length_c   1.000
_cell.angle_alpha   90.00
_cell.angle_beta   90.00
_cell.angle_gamma   90.00
#
_symmetry.space_group_name_H-M   'P 1'
#
loop_
_entity.id
_entity.type
_entity.pdbx_description
1 polymer ?
#
loop_
_entity_poly.entity_id
_entity_poly.type
_entity_poly.pdbx_seq_one_letter_code
_entity_poly.pdbx_strand_id
1 'polypeptide(L)'
;MWNVYLLEDLDHKRTYVGATLDIHRRLLQHNGIQAGGARATSGREWSRVCHVTGFPHQKSALQFEWKWKNLSKKEVGKTALGRRIQALIVLLNLEQSTSKATDYKEYVDNLQVVWEDSRNVVDV
;
A
#
# COMPACT_ATOMS: atom_id res chain seq x y z
N MET A 1 7.28 -0.24 -12.99
CA MET A 1 6.37 0.84 -12.56
C MET A 1 6.43 1.01 -11.05
N TRP A 2 6.03 2.16 -10.54
CA TRP A 2 5.88 2.34 -9.09
C TRP A 2 4.59 1.69 -8.59
N ASN A 3 4.64 1.17 -7.37
CA ASN A 3 3.53 0.51 -6.70
C ASN A 3 3.34 1.12 -5.32
N VAL A 4 2.09 1.24 -4.87
CA VAL A 4 1.74 1.57 -3.48
C VAL A 4 1.06 0.37 -2.86
N TYR A 5 1.62 -0.17 -1.79
CA TYR A 5 1.19 -1.44 -1.20
C TYR A 5 0.66 -1.27 0.22
N LEU A 6 -0.20 -2.20 0.62
CA LEU A 6 -0.74 -2.35 1.96
C LEU A 6 -0.28 -3.69 2.55
N LEU A 7 0.34 -3.61 3.72
CA LEU A 7 0.71 -4.77 4.54
C LEU A 7 -0.16 -4.81 5.80
N GLU A 8 -0.32 -6.01 6.33
CA GLU A 8 -0.86 -6.29 7.65
C GLU A 8 0.08 -7.25 8.39
N ASP A 9 0.25 -7.06 9.70
CA ASP A 9 0.97 -8.04 10.52
C ASP A 9 0.09 -9.27 10.82
N LEU A 10 0.70 -10.43 11.08
CA LEU A 10 -0.04 -11.67 11.32
C LEU A 10 -0.99 -11.60 12.53
N ASP A 11 -0.72 -10.71 13.49
CA ASP A 11 -1.60 -10.46 14.63
C ASP A 11 -2.84 -9.60 14.27
N HIS A 12 -2.95 -9.11 13.03
CA HIS A 12 -4.00 -8.21 12.53
C HIS A 12 -4.16 -6.91 13.34
N LYS A 13 -3.08 -6.46 13.99
CA LYS A 13 -3.08 -5.27 14.87
C LYS A 13 -2.51 -4.05 14.18
N ARG A 14 -1.67 -4.23 13.17
CA ARG A 14 -0.95 -3.14 12.51
C ARG A 14 -1.04 -3.27 11.01
N THR A 15 -1.10 -2.10 10.39
CA THR A 15 -1.00 -1.98 8.94
C THR A 15 0.12 -1.05 8.56
N TYR A 16 0.69 -1.31 7.40
CA TYR A 16 1.70 -0.45 6.79
C TYR A 16 1.31 -0.14 5.35
N VAL A 17 1.41 1.14 4.97
CA VAL A 17 1.26 1.56 3.57
C VAL A 17 2.58 2.17 3.14
N GLY A 18 3.08 1.78 1.98
CA GLY A 18 4.34 2.29 1.44
C GLY A 18 4.38 2.24 -0.08
N ALA A 19 5.42 2.84 -0.67
CA ALA A 19 5.66 2.82 -2.11
C ALA A 19 6.98 2.15 -2.47
N THR A 20 7.03 1.46 -3.62
CA THR A 20 8.24 0.76 -4.11
C THR A 20 8.16 0.47 -5.61
N LEU A 21 9.31 0.32 -6.24
CA LEU A 21 9.43 -0.26 -7.60
C LEU A 21 9.28 -1.79 -7.59
N ASP A 22 9.62 -2.43 -6.47
CA ASP A 22 9.64 -3.88 -6.31
C ASP A 22 8.96 -4.27 -5.00
N ILE A 23 7.77 -4.85 -5.12
CA ILE A 23 6.88 -5.23 -4.01
C ILE A 23 7.36 -6.49 -3.29
N HIS A 24 7.97 -7.44 -3.99
CA HIS A 24 8.45 -8.69 -3.41
C HIS A 24 9.69 -8.43 -2.58
N ARG A 25 10.68 -7.76 -3.17
CA ARG A 25 11.89 -7.35 -2.47
C ARG A 25 11.57 -6.52 -1.24
N ARG A 26 10.61 -5.59 -1.34
CA ARG A 26 10.22 -4.74 -0.21
C ARG A 26 9.54 -5.53 0.91
N LEU A 27 8.73 -6.54 0.59
CA LEU A 27 8.15 -7.43 1.60
C LEU A 27 9.23 -8.20 2.36
N LEU A 28 10.20 -8.79 1.64
CA LEU A 28 11.35 -9.47 2.25
C LEU A 28 12.15 -8.54 3.17
N GLN A 29 12.30 -7.27 2.79
CA GLN A 29 12.95 -6.27 3.64
C GLN A 29 12.16 -5.96 4.92
N HIS A 30 10.84 -5.88 4.83
CA HIS A 30 9.98 -5.68 6.01
C HIS A 30 10.04 -6.87 6.97
N ASN A 31 10.10 -8.09 6.43
CA ASN A 31 10.22 -9.34 7.19
C ASN A 31 11.66 -9.65 7.65
N GLY A 32 12.62 -8.76 7.40
CA GLY A 32 14.02 -8.93 7.84
C GLY A 32 14.81 -10.00 7.08
N ILE A 33 14.23 -10.64 6.07
CA ILE A 33 14.91 -11.59 5.18
C ILE A 33 15.98 -10.87 4.34
N GLN A 34 15.75 -9.60 3.99
CA GLN A 34 16.71 -8.77 3.28
C GLN A 34 16.98 -7.45 4.04
N ALA A 35 18.20 -6.93 3.95
CA ALA A 35 18.57 -5.66 4.57
C ALA A 35 17.85 -4.45 3.92
N GLY A 36 17.65 -3.38 4.71
CA GLY A 36 17.08 -2.10 4.24
C GLY A 36 15.58 -1.91 4.49
N GLY A 37 14.98 -2.70 5.39
CA GLY A 37 13.61 -2.51 5.86
C GLY A 37 13.42 -1.24 6.68
N ALA A 38 12.17 -0.77 6.77
CA ALA A 38 11.84 0.37 7.63
C ALA A 38 11.95 -0.03 9.12
N ARG A 39 12.54 0.84 9.96
CA ARG A 39 12.64 0.58 11.42
C ARG A 39 11.28 0.32 12.08
N ALA A 40 10.22 0.97 11.60
CA ALA A 40 8.87 0.80 12.15
C ALA A 40 8.27 -0.59 11.92
N THR A 41 8.89 -1.42 11.08
CA THR A 41 8.38 -2.75 10.71
C THR A 41 9.25 -3.90 11.17
N SER A 42 10.40 -3.64 11.82
CA SER A 42 11.31 -4.68 12.30
C SER A 42 10.68 -5.53 13.41
N GLY A 43 11.00 -6.83 13.43
CA GLY A 43 10.56 -7.76 14.47
C GLY A 43 9.10 -8.19 14.35
N ARG A 44 8.55 -8.16 13.13
CA ARG A 44 7.18 -8.57 12.83
C ARG A 44 7.16 -9.34 11.52
N GLU A 45 6.19 -10.23 11.40
CA GLU A 45 5.85 -10.91 10.16
C GLU A 45 4.70 -10.17 9.49
N TRP A 46 4.97 -9.72 8.27
CA TRP A 46 4.06 -8.98 7.43
C TRP A 46 3.59 -9.86 6.28
N SER A 47 2.28 -9.81 6.03
CA SER A 47 1.69 -10.26 4.78
C SER A 47 1.30 -9.03 3.96
N ARG A 48 1.37 -9.15 2.63
CA ARG A 48 0.87 -8.12 1.72
C ARG A 48 -0.61 -8.41 1.48
N VAL A 49 -1.47 -7.43 1.72
CA VAL A 49 -2.92 -7.54 1.51
C VAL A 49 -3.27 -7.20 0.06
N CYS A 50 -2.72 -6.09 -0.42
CA CYS A 50 -2.88 -5.66 -1.80
C CYS A 50 -1.80 -4.65 -2.19
N HIS A 51 -1.73 -4.35 -3.49
CA HIS A 51 -1.01 -3.21 -3.99
C HIS A 51 -1.73 -2.56 -5.16
N VAL A 52 -1.52 -1.26 -5.32
CA VAL A 52 -1.94 -0.48 -6.48
C VAL A 52 -0.74 -0.31 -7.38
N THR A 53 -0.88 -0.66 -8.66
CA THR A 53 0.14 -0.46 -9.70
C THR A 53 -0.34 0.53 -10.76
N GLY A 54 0.53 0.88 -11.71
CA GLY A 54 0.25 1.85 -12.77
C GLY A 54 0.75 3.27 -12.49
N PHE A 55 1.51 3.49 -11.41
CA PHE A 55 2.05 4.82 -11.13
C PHE A 55 3.25 5.12 -12.05
N PRO A 56 3.19 6.22 -12.83
CA PRO A 56 4.24 6.52 -13.81
C PRO A 56 5.54 6.93 -13.14
N HIS A 57 5.47 7.59 -11.98
CA HIS A 57 6.62 8.19 -11.30
C HIS A 57 6.55 8.00 -9.77
N GLN A 58 7.70 8.09 -9.11
CA GLN A 58 7.81 8.04 -7.66
C GLN A 58 6.92 9.08 -6.99
N LYS A 59 6.92 10.31 -7.53
CA LYS A 59 6.14 11.42 -6.98
C LYS A 59 4.65 11.10 -6.91
N SER A 60 4.07 10.55 -7.99
CA SER A 60 2.66 10.16 -8.04
C SER A 60 2.33 9.08 -7.01
N ALA A 61 3.21 8.07 -6.89
CA ALA A 61 3.06 7.01 -5.90
C ALA A 61 3.14 7.54 -4.45
N LEU A 62 4.09 8.44 -4.15
CA LEU A 62 4.24 9.03 -2.81
C LEU A 62 3.06 9.95 -2.45
N GLN A 63 2.53 10.71 -3.41
CA GLN A 63 1.32 11.52 -3.21
C GLN A 63 0.11 10.63 -2.90
N PHE A 64 -0.05 9.53 -3.63
CA PHE A 64 -1.09 8.53 -3.38
C PHE A 64 -0.92 7.87 -2.01
N GLU A 65 0.27 7.39 -1.67
CA GLU A 65 0.60 6.80 -0.37
C GLU A 65 0.26 7.75 0.79
N TRP A 66 0.68 9.02 0.69
CA TRP A 66 0.38 10.03 1.70
C TRP A 66 -1.12 10.27 1.83
N LYS A 67 -1.84 10.40 0.71
CA LYS A 67 -3.29 10.62 0.74
C LYS A 67 -4.01 9.43 1.34
N TRP A 68 -3.64 8.21 0.96
CA TRP A 68 -4.19 6.97 1.51
C TRP A 68 -4.01 6.93 3.03
N LYS A 69 -2.80 7.27 3.51
CA LYS A 69 -2.53 7.35 4.95
C LYS A 69 -3.41 8.36 5.68
N ASN A 70 -3.68 9.51 5.06
CA ASN A 70 -4.49 10.57 5.65
C ASN A 70 -5.98 10.27 5.64
N LEU A 71 -6.52 9.73 4.54
CA LEU A 71 -7.93 9.32 4.46
C LEU A 71 -8.23 8.24 5.50
N SER A 72 -7.34 7.27 5.66
CA SER A 72 -7.50 6.19 6.66
C SER A 72 -7.66 6.68 8.11
N LYS A 73 -7.17 7.88 8.45
CA LYS A 73 -7.35 8.48 9.78
C LYS A 73 -8.76 9.04 9.99
N LYS A 74 -9.43 9.39 8.90
CA LYS A 74 -10.79 9.95 8.88
C LYS A 74 -11.86 8.86 8.76
N GLU A 75 -11.52 7.70 8.22
CA GLU A 75 -12.45 6.59 8.09
C GLU A 75 -12.91 6.04 9.45
N VAL A 76 -14.19 5.71 9.54
CA VAL A 76 -14.81 5.07 10.69
C VAL A 76 -14.82 3.56 10.42
N GLY A 77 -13.98 2.80 11.13
CA GLY A 77 -13.90 1.35 10.97
C GLY A 77 -13.41 0.67 12.24
N LYS A 78 -13.85 -0.58 12.45
CA LYS A 78 -13.55 -1.36 13.65
C LYS A 78 -12.07 -1.79 13.74
N THR A 79 -11.40 -1.95 12.59
CA THR A 79 -9.99 -2.40 12.52
C THR A 79 -9.13 -1.40 11.75
N ALA A 80 -7.81 -1.47 11.97
CA ALA A 80 -6.85 -0.68 11.19
C ALA A 80 -6.93 -1.04 9.70
N LEU A 81 -7.01 -2.33 9.37
CA LEU A 81 -7.14 -2.80 8.00
C LEU A 81 -8.42 -2.33 7.31
N GLY A 82 -9.57 -2.44 7.96
CA GLY A 82 -10.83 -2.00 7.39
C GLY A 82 -10.81 -0.52 7.01
N ARG A 83 -10.21 0.33 7.86
CA ARG A 83 -10.03 1.76 7.55
C ARG A 83 -9.09 1.99 6.37
N ARG A 84 -8.04 1.17 6.20
CA ARG A 84 -7.16 1.25 5.01
C ARG A 84 -7.91 0.88 3.74
N ILE A 85 -8.71 -0.18 3.77
CA ILE A 85 -9.46 -0.66 2.59
C ILE A 85 -10.52 0.37 2.19
N GLN A 86 -11.28 0.91 3.13
CA GLN A 86 -12.27 1.95 2.81
C GLN A 86 -11.62 3.22 2.25
N ALA A 87 -10.52 3.66 2.87
CA ALA A 87 -9.77 4.81 2.36
C ALA A 87 -9.21 4.57 0.95
N LEU A 88 -8.84 3.33 0.59
CA LEU A 88 -8.40 2.98 -0.76
C LEU A 88 -9.54 3.13 -1.76
N ILE A 89 -10.72 2.61 -1.45
CA ILE A 89 -11.91 2.70 -2.32
C ILE A 89 -12.26 4.18 -2.55
N VAL A 90 -12.29 4.99 -1.50
CA VAL A 90 -12.53 6.44 -1.63
C VAL A 90 -11.46 7.08 -2.52
N LEU A 91 -10.19 6.76 -2.29
CA LEU A 91 -9.07 7.36 -3.03
C LEU A 91 -9.06 7.03 -4.52
N LEU A 92 -9.45 5.81 -4.90
CA LEU A 92 -9.53 5.38 -6.29
C LEU A 92 -10.71 6.01 -7.05
N ASN A 93 -11.74 6.47 -6.33
CA ASN A 93 -12.88 7.19 -6.91
C ASN A 93 -12.64 8.70 -7.05
N LEU A 94 -11.49 9.21 -6.61
CA LEU A 94 -11.10 10.60 -6.88
C LEU A 94 -10.50 10.71 -8.28
N GLU A 95 -10.56 11.90 -8.87
CA GLU A 95 -9.85 12.18 -10.13
C GLU A 95 -8.32 12.20 -9.93
N GLN A 96 -7.85 12.61 -8.74
CA GLN A 96 -6.43 12.70 -8.42
C GLN A 96 -6.18 12.51 -6.92
N SER A 97 -4.97 12.06 -6.57
CA SER A 97 -4.63 11.75 -5.17
C SER A 97 -4.50 12.98 -4.26
N THR A 98 -3.94 14.07 -4.79
CA THR A 98 -3.81 15.35 -4.08
C THR A 98 -4.10 16.48 -5.05
N SER A 99 -4.35 17.69 -4.54
CA SER A 99 -4.61 18.86 -5.40
C SER A 99 -3.46 19.23 -6.35
N LYS A 100 -2.25 18.71 -6.10
CA LYS A 100 -1.05 18.91 -6.94
C LYS A 100 -0.61 17.63 -7.65
N ALA A 101 -1.42 16.58 -7.63
CA ALA A 101 -1.14 15.34 -8.36
C ALA A 101 -1.70 15.48 -9.79
N THR A 102 -1.11 14.76 -10.72
CA THR A 102 -1.70 14.55 -12.04
C THR A 102 -2.95 13.69 -11.91
N ASP A 103 -3.98 13.98 -12.71
CA ASP A 103 -5.21 13.21 -12.83
C ASP A 103 -4.91 11.76 -13.23
N TYR A 104 -5.60 10.80 -12.63
CA TYR A 104 -5.41 9.39 -12.92
C TYR A 104 -5.70 9.06 -14.38
N LYS A 105 -6.60 9.79 -15.05
CA LYS A 105 -6.90 9.58 -16.48
C LYS A 105 -5.74 9.94 -17.41
N GLU A 106 -4.79 10.75 -16.93
CA GLU A 106 -3.60 11.15 -17.68
C GLU A 106 -2.43 10.19 -17.45
N TYR A 107 -2.58 9.15 -16.63
CA TYR A 107 -1.53 8.16 -16.44
C TYR A 107 -1.44 7.29 -17.69
N VAL A 108 -0.20 7.01 -18.13
CA VAL A 108 0.05 6.13 -19.28
C VAL A 108 -0.59 4.75 -19.08
N ASP A 109 -0.55 4.27 -17.84
CA ASP A 109 -1.19 3.04 -17.40
C ASP A 109 -2.31 3.38 -16.42
N ASN A 110 -3.46 2.71 -16.58
CA ASN A 110 -4.55 2.83 -15.61
C ASN A 110 -4.11 2.27 -14.24
N LEU A 111 -4.57 2.90 -13.17
CA LEU A 111 -4.38 2.35 -11.83
C LEU A 111 -5.13 1.02 -11.70
N GLN A 112 -4.43 0.00 -11.23
CA GLN A 112 -5.00 -1.32 -10.99
C GLN A 112 -4.71 -1.77 -9.56
N VAL A 113 -5.72 -2.29 -8.89
CA VAL A 113 -5.56 -2.91 -7.57
C VAL A 113 -5.38 -4.40 -7.75
N VAL A 114 -4.26 -4.92 -7.24
CA VAL A 114 -3.98 -6.35 -7.17
C VAL A 114 -4.13 -6.78 -5.72
N TRP A 115 -5.14 -7.59 -5.46
CA TRP A 115 -5.40 -8.20 -4.15
C TRP A 115 -4.60 -9.50 -4.02
N GLU A 116 -3.92 -9.68 -2.90
CA GLU A 116 -3.21 -10.91 -2.60
C GLU A 116 -4.22 -11.87 -1.94
N ASP A 117 -4.30 -13.09 -2.47
CA ASP A 117 -5.17 -14.11 -1.91
C ASP A 117 -4.59 -14.58 -0.56
N SER A 118 -5.43 -14.63 0.47
CA SER A 118 -5.13 -15.06 1.84
C SER A 118 -4.62 -16.51 1.99
N ARG A 119 -4.30 -17.19 0.88
CA ARG A 119 -3.90 -18.60 0.79
C ARG A 119 -2.43 -18.84 0.44
N ASN A 120 -1.63 -17.79 0.23
CA ASN A 120 -0.19 -17.90 -0.04
C ASN A 120 0.65 -17.29 1.09
N VAL A 121 0.32 -17.60 2.35
CA VAL A 121 1.36 -17.55 3.38
C VAL A 121 2.20 -18.81 3.14
N VAL A 122 3.38 -18.60 2.58
CA VAL A 122 4.35 -19.66 2.32
C VAL A 122 4.60 -20.36 3.64
N ASP A 123 4.17 -21.63 3.75
CA ASP A 123 4.73 -22.55 4.73
C ASP A 123 6.24 -22.60 4.48
N VAL A 124 7.01 -22.10 5.44
CA VAL A 124 8.46 -22.32 5.55
C VAL A 124 8.72 -23.01 6.87
#